data_AF-A0A9X4AX76-F1
#
_entry.id   AF-A0A9X4AX76-F1
#
_cell.length_a   1.000
_cell.length_b   1.000
_cell.length_c   1.000
_cell.angle_alpha   90.00
_cell.angle_beta   90.00
_cell.angle_gamma   90.00
#
_symmetry.space_group_name_H-M   'P 1'
#
loop_
_entity.id
_entity.type
_entity.pdbx_description
1 polymer ?
#
loop_
_entity_poly.entity_id
_entity_poly.type
_entity_poly.pdbx_seq_one_letter_code
_entity_poly.pdbx_strand_id
1 'polypeptide(L)'
;MAQRPSEESGYIQDPDGDECDFKVVWTEDHCHKIQGQFRFRPKWGYQMMRNRDAYEQVIWGVSVPDLRTLAFEPQFEFAYDIWSAIDVPGGAVDQRGEHPITLSAAIHTPEQAKQKAFSEVTPLAQCKQFATTPSFRQTFPTGIRIKPDAGLYIIEWSISRTEHDGTRDRQPSGSVGGRFEWNSNDEKLRQAIRIANAM
;
A
#
# COMPACT_ATOMS: atom_id res chain seq x y z
N MET A 1 -27.84 29.12 -2.68
CA MET A 1 -27.93 27.65 -2.69
C MET A 1 -26.66 27.12 -3.34
N ALA A 2 -25.67 26.71 -2.55
CA ALA A 2 -24.43 26.14 -3.06
C ALA A 2 -24.55 24.61 -3.05
N GLN A 3 -24.27 24.02 -4.20
CA GLN A 3 -24.35 22.58 -4.47
C GLN A 3 -23.38 21.80 -3.58
N ARG A 4 -23.85 20.68 -3.03
CA ARG A 4 -23.01 19.68 -2.36
C ARG A 4 -22.02 19.09 -3.38
N PRO A 5 -20.72 18.95 -3.05
CA PRO A 5 -19.82 18.16 -3.87
C PRO A 5 -20.18 16.67 -3.72
N SER A 6 -20.21 15.99 -4.86
CA SER A 6 -20.49 14.57 -5.09
C SER A 6 -19.44 13.66 -4.44
N GLU A 7 -19.89 12.56 -3.82
CA GLU A 7 -19.09 11.52 -3.14
C GLU A 7 -18.31 10.58 -4.08
N GLU A 8 -17.94 11.00 -5.28
CA GLU A 8 -17.21 10.14 -6.22
C GLU A 8 -15.97 10.84 -6.77
N SER A 9 -14.83 10.14 -6.66
CA SER A 9 -13.48 10.46 -7.17
C SER A 9 -12.60 11.41 -6.34
N GLY A 10 -11.44 10.92 -5.92
CA GLY A 10 -10.40 11.73 -5.25
C GLY A 10 -9.22 10.88 -4.81
N TYR A 11 -8.09 11.07 -5.48
CA TYR A 11 -6.85 10.28 -5.42
C TYR A 11 -6.17 10.28 -4.03
N ILE A 12 -5.41 9.21 -3.70
CA ILE A 12 -4.64 9.05 -2.44
C ILE A 12 -3.17 8.77 -2.76
N GLN A 13 -2.60 9.55 -3.67
CA GLN A 13 -1.19 9.94 -3.62
C GLN A 13 -0.95 11.03 -4.66
N ASP A 14 -0.31 12.11 -4.22
CA ASP A 14 0.66 12.82 -5.04
C ASP A 14 1.93 11.93 -5.13
N PRO A 15 2.50 11.66 -6.31
CA PRO A 15 3.80 11.00 -6.45
C PRO A 15 4.94 11.67 -5.65
N ASP A 16 4.79 12.92 -5.21
CA ASP A 16 5.80 13.70 -4.48
C ASP A 16 5.75 13.55 -2.94
N GLY A 17 4.73 12.86 -2.38
CA GLY A 17 4.81 12.30 -1.02
C GLY A 17 4.34 13.16 0.14
N ASP A 18 3.45 14.14 -0.09
CA ASP A 18 2.78 14.91 0.97
C ASP A 18 1.77 14.07 1.77
N GLU A 19 1.56 14.42 3.05
CA GLU A 19 0.56 13.78 3.92
C GLU A 19 -0.86 14.15 3.47
N CYS A 20 -1.66 13.15 3.09
CA CYS A 20 -3.08 13.33 2.79
C CYS A 20 -3.98 13.06 4.00
N ASP A 21 -5.20 13.58 3.96
CA ASP A 21 -6.23 13.36 4.97
C ASP A 21 -6.59 11.87 5.14
N PHE A 22 -6.87 11.46 6.37
CA PHE A 22 -7.35 10.12 6.68
C PHE A 22 -8.72 9.87 6.05
N LYS A 23 -8.91 8.70 5.42
CA LYS A 23 -10.25 8.22 5.05
C LYS A 23 -10.97 7.74 6.29
N VAL A 24 -12.25 8.08 6.41
CA VAL A 24 -13.04 7.83 7.61
C VAL A 24 -14.32 7.09 7.24
N VAL A 25 -14.61 5.97 7.90
CA VAL A 25 -15.87 5.23 7.74
C VAL A 25 -16.38 4.80 9.12
N TRP A 26 -17.70 4.84 9.30
CA TRP A 26 -18.37 4.20 10.43
C TRP A 26 -18.76 2.77 10.07
N THR A 27 -18.65 1.85 11.01
CA THR A 27 -19.24 0.51 10.89
C THR A 27 -20.77 0.61 10.85
N GLU A 28 -21.43 -0.43 10.34
CA GLU A 28 -22.90 -0.41 10.13
C GLU A 28 -23.71 -0.29 11.44
N ASP A 29 -23.15 -0.70 12.58
CA ASP A 29 -23.76 -0.48 13.91
C ASP A 29 -23.67 0.99 14.35
N HIS A 30 -22.91 1.82 13.62
CA HIS A 30 -22.52 3.17 14.02
C HIS A 30 -21.86 3.24 15.41
N CYS A 31 -21.32 2.11 15.89
CA CYS A 31 -20.62 2.02 17.17
C CYS A 31 -19.11 2.07 17.00
N HIS A 32 -18.58 1.89 15.78
CA HIS A 32 -17.15 2.02 15.55
C HIS A 32 -16.87 2.96 14.40
N LYS A 33 -15.78 3.71 14.55
CA LYS A 33 -15.25 4.59 13.52
C LYS A 33 -13.87 4.07 13.15
N ILE A 34 -13.63 3.87 11.87
CA ILE A 34 -12.33 3.45 11.33
C ILE A 34 -11.78 4.63 10.54
N GLN A 35 -10.54 4.99 10.82
CA GLN A 35 -9.78 5.93 9.99
C GLN A 35 -8.53 5.26 9.47
N GLY A 36 -8.23 5.47 8.20
CA GLY A 36 -7.10 4.83 7.56
C GLY A 36 -6.50 5.68 6.46
N GLN A 37 -5.20 5.52 6.31
CA GLN A 37 -4.37 6.06 5.26
C GLN A 37 -3.47 4.92 4.76
N PHE A 38 -3.11 5.02 3.49
CA PHE A 38 -2.20 4.09 2.84
C PHE A 38 -1.15 4.85 2.06
N ARG A 39 0.09 4.37 2.11
CA ARG A 39 1.23 4.91 1.37
C ARG A 39 1.92 3.79 0.61
N PHE A 40 2.01 3.97 -0.70
CA PHE A 40 2.84 3.12 -1.55
C PHE A 40 4.24 3.73 -1.67
N ARG A 41 5.27 2.91 -1.47
CA ARG A 41 6.68 3.31 -1.55
C ARG A 41 7.39 2.46 -2.62
N PRO A 42 7.47 2.91 -3.89
CA PRO A 42 8.25 2.23 -4.93
C PRO A 42 9.74 2.57 -4.75
N LYS A 43 10.41 1.92 -3.80
CA LYS A 43 11.86 2.11 -3.58
C LYS A 43 12.63 1.46 -4.72
N TRP A 44 13.72 2.07 -5.17
CA TRP A 44 14.63 1.43 -6.11
C TRP A 44 15.67 0.56 -5.37
N GLY A 45 16.10 -0.50 -6.03
CA GLY A 45 17.16 -1.38 -5.56
C GLY A 45 17.97 -1.92 -6.74
N TYR A 46 19.26 -2.18 -6.50
CA TYR A 46 20.17 -2.83 -7.44
C TYR A 46 21.16 -3.71 -6.67
N GLN A 47 21.71 -4.71 -7.35
CA GLN A 47 22.82 -5.49 -6.83
C GLN A 47 24.14 -4.77 -7.08
N MET A 48 25.11 -4.98 -6.20
CA MET A 48 26.48 -4.54 -6.41
C MET A 48 27.25 -5.64 -7.12
N MET A 49 27.99 -5.29 -8.17
CA MET A 49 28.89 -6.20 -8.87
C MET A 49 30.35 -5.75 -8.69
N ARG A 50 31.27 -6.70 -8.78
CA ARG A 50 32.70 -6.37 -8.78
C ARG A 50 33.03 -5.60 -10.04
N ASN A 51 33.71 -4.47 -9.89
CA ASN A 51 34.11 -3.66 -11.03
C ASN A 51 35.10 -4.41 -11.91
N ARG A 52 35.05 -4.15 -13.21
CA ARG A 52 36.01 -4.70 -14.18
C ARG A 52 36.71 -3.56 -14.90
N ASP A 53 37.98 -3.76 -15.23
CA ASP A 53 38.73 -2.82 -16.06
C ASP A 53 38.39 -3.00 -17.55
N ALA A 54 39.05 -2.22 -18.41
CA ALA A 54 38.88 -2.28 -19.87
C ALA A 54 39.28 -3.64 -20.49
N TYR A 55 39.91 -4.53 -19.73
CA TYR A 55 40.33 -5.88 -20.15
C TYR A 55 39.50 -6.98 -19.46
N GLU A 56 38.34 -6.61 -18.90
CA GLU A 56 37.44 -7.47 -18.14
C GLU A 56 38.04 -8.08 -16.86
N GLN A 57 39.18 -7.59 -16.37
CA GLN A 57 39.77 -8.06 -15.12
C GLN A 57 39.07 -7.43 -13.93
N VAL A 58 38.83 -8.23 -12.89
CA VAL A 58 38.21 -7.76 -11.65
C VAL A 58 39.15 -6.78 -10.94
N ILE A 59 38.68 -5.55 -10.75
CA ILE A 59 39.35 -4.56 -9.93
C ILE A 59 39.01 -4.88 -8.46
N TRP A 60 40.00 -5.40 -7.74
CA TRP A 60 39.83 -5.74 -6.34
C TRP A 60 39.52 -4.50 -5.48
N GLY A 61 38.55 -4.63 -4.58
CA GLY A 61 38.15 -3.58 -3.64
C GLY A 61 37.20 -2.52 -4.20
N VAL A 62 36.83 -2.59 -5.49
CA VAL A 62 35.88 -1.66 -6.11
C VAL A 62 34.62 -2.42 -6.54
N SER A 63 33.49 -2.08 -5.93
CA SER A 63 32.17 -2.58 -6.31
C SER A 63 31.37 -1.45 -6.96
N VAL A 64 30.72 -1.74 -8.08
CA VAL A 64 29.88 -0.80 -8.82
C VAL A 64 28.42 -1.30 -8.86
N PRO A 65 27.43 -0.40 -8.97
CA PRO A 65 26.03 -0.79 -9.17
C PRO A 65 25.84 -1.58 -10.46
N ASP A 66 25.20 -2.75 -10.39
CA ASP A 66 24.72 -3.45 -11.57
C ASP A 66 23.34 -2.89 -11.97
N LEU A 67 23.36 -1.92 -12.88
CA LEU A 67 22.15 -1.26 -13.37
C LEU A 67 21.24 -2.19 -14.19
N ARG A 68 21.71 -3.38 -14.60
CA ARG A 68 20.84 -4.41 -15.23
C ARG A 68 19.91 -5.07 -14.22
N THR A 69 20.28 -5.03 -12.94
CA THR A 69 19.45 -5.54 -11.83
C THR A 69 18.53 -4.48 -11.23
N LEU A 70 18.58 -3.25 -11.75
CA LEU A 70 17.78 -2.14 -11.25
C LEU A 70 16.29 -2.47 -11.33
N ALA A 71 15.62 -2.40 -10.20
CA ALA A 71 14.19 -2.66 -10.08
C ALA A 71 13.58 -1.82 -8.95
N PHE A 72 12.28 -1.59 -9.05
CA PHE A 72 11.48 -1.17 -7.92
C PHE A 72 11.23 -2.37 -6.99
N GLU A 73 11.39 -2.15 -5.69
CA GLU A 73 11.07 -3.04 -4.59
C GLU A 73 9.97 -2.37 -3.74
N PRO A 74 8.70 -2.52 -4.13
CA PRO A 74 7.63 -1.75 -3.51
C PRO A 74 7.38 -2.16 -2.06
N GLN A 75 6.97 -1.18 -1.25
CA GLN A 75 6.50 -1.38 0.11
C GLN A 75 5.12 -0.73 0.28
N PHE A 76 4.29 -1.36 1.09
CA PHE A 76 2.97 -0.88 1.47
C PHE A 76 2.99 -0.42 2.91
N GLU A 77 2.53 0.79 3.16
CA GLU A 77 2.46 1.33 4.52
C GLU A 77 1.03 1.74 4.83
N PHE A 78 0.53 1.24 5.96
CA PHE A 78 -0.77 1.56 6.49
C PHE A 78 -0.60 2.44 7.71
N ALA A 79 -1.40 3.49 7.83
CA ALA A 79 -1.57 4.25 9.05
C ALA A 79 -3.06 4.29 9.39
N TYR A 80 -3.46 3.96 10.61
CA TYR A 80 -4.87 3.84 10.94
C TYR A 80 -5.17 4.00 12.42
N ASP A 81 -6.43 4.33 12.69
CA ASP A 81 -7.03 4.51 14.00
C ASP A 81 -8.42 3.86 14.02
N ILE A 82 -8.80 3.29 15.17
CA ILE A 82 -10.17 2.83 15.41
C ILE A 82 -10.68 3.45 16.70
N TRP A 83 -11.92 3.91 16.67
CA TRP A 83 -12.65 4.41 17.83
C TRP A 83 -13.93 3.61 18.04
N SER A 84 -14.37 3.54 19.30
CA SER A 84 -15.64 2.96 19.72
C SER A 84 -16.55 4.06 20.25
N ALA A 85 -17.85 4.00 19.99
CA ALA A 85 -18.86 4.86 20.60
C ALA A 85 -19.30 4.25 21.94
N ILE A 86 -19.43 5.07 22.96
CA ILE A 86 -19.92 4.63 24.27
C ILE A 86 -21.44 4.54 24.21
N ASP A 87 -21.96 3.34 24.40
CA ASP A 87 -23.35 2.99 24.74
C ASP A 87 -24.49 3.49 23.81
N VAL A 88 -24.20 4.20 22.72
CA VAL A 88 -25.19 4.60 21.70
C VAL A 88 -24.60 4.73 20.28
N PRO A 89 -25.35 4.35 19.23
CA PRO A 89 -25.00 4.62 17.83
C PRO A 89 -24.70 6.12 17.60
N GLY A 90 -23.53 6.45 17.06
CA GLY A 90 -23.11 7.83 16.80
C GLY A 90 -22.82 8.67 18.06
N GLY A 91 -22.67 8.02 19.22
CA GLY A 91 -22.33 8.66 20.49
C GLY A 91 -20.93 9.28 20.53
N ALA A 92 -20.57 9.82 21.70
CA ALA A 92 -19.20 10.24 21.94
C ALA A 92 -18.27 9.05 21.73
N VAL A 93 -17.29 9.21 20.84
CA VAL A 93 -16.31 8.18 20.54
C VAL A 93 -15.14 8.26 21.50
N ASP A 94 -14.75 7.12 22.05
CA ASP A 94 -13.52 6.93 22.80
C ASP A 94 -12.60 5.92 22.11
N GLN A 95 -11.32 5.98 22.44
CA GLN A 95 -10.29 5.09 21.90
C GLN A 95 -10.11 3.90 22.85
N ARG A 96 -11.18 3.13 23.07
CA ARG A 96 -11.16 1.97 23.95
C ARG A 96 -11.60 0.70 23.23
N GLY A 97 -11.05 -0.42 23.70
CA GLY A 97 -11.38 -1.75 23.21
C GLY A 97 -10.23 -2.41 22.45
N GLU A 98 -10.39 -3.72 22.24
CA GLU A 98 -9.52 -4.51 21.39
C GLU A 98 -10.25 -4.78 20.07
N HIS A 99 -9.65 -4.35 18.95
CA HIS A 99 -10.29 -4.43 17.65
C HIS A 99 -9.55 -5.39 16.72
N PRO A 100 -10.18 -6.46 16.22
CA PRO A 100 -9.62 -7.28 15.17
C PRO A 100 -9.59 -6.51 13.84
N ILE A 101 -8.39 -6.27 13.33
CA ILE A 101 -8.15 -5.54 12.08
C ILE A 101 -7.44 -6.44 11.08
N THR A 102 -7.91 -6.38 9.84
CA THR A 102 -7.25 -6.93 8.67
C THR A 102 -6.75 -5.79 7.79
N LEU A 103 -5.44 -5.74 7.59
CA LEU A 103 -4.79 -4.88 6.59
C LEU A 103 -4.58 -5.71 5.33
N SER A 104 -4.96 -5.17 4.17
CA SER A 104 -4.85 -5.85 2.89
C SER A 104 -4.34 -4.90 1.82
N ALA A 105 -3.33 -5.30 1.05
CA ALA A 105 -2.92 -4.60 -0.16
C ALA A 105 -2.44 -5.55 -1.26
N ALA A 106 -2.67 -5.15 -2.50
CA ALA A 106 -2.26 -5.86 -3.69
C ALA A 106 -1.76 -4.90 -4.77
N ILE A 107 -0.75 -5.35 -5.52
CA ILE A 107 -0.24 -4.71 -6.74
C ILE A 107 -0.41 -5.71 -7.89
N HIS A 108 -0.93 -5.25 -9.01
CA HIS A 108 -1.24 -6.12 -10.15
C HIS A 108 -1.31 -5.32 -11.44
N THR A 109 -1.13 -5.97 -12.59
CA THR A 109 -1.28 -5.33 -13.89
C THR A 109 -2.76 -5.16 -14.27
N PRO A 110 -3.10 -4.28 -15.22
CA PRO A 110 -4.46 -4.18 -15.76
C PRO A 110 -5.02 -5.50 -16.30
N GLU A 111 -4.19 -6.35 -16.90
CA GLU A 111 -4.58 -7.67 -17.38
C GLU A 111 -4.96 -8.58 -16.22
N GLN A 112 -4.16 -8.58 -15.16
CA GLN A 112 -4.48 -9.29 -13.93
C GLN A 112 -5.77 -8.74 -13.31
N ALA A 113 -5.99 -7.42 -13.30
CA ALA A 113 -7.23 -6.79 -12.82
C ALA A 113 -8.48 -7.32 -13.53
N LYS A 114 -8.41 -7.54 -14.84
CA LYS A 114 -9.52 -8.10 -15.62
C LYS A 114 -9.78 -9.56 -15.26
N GLN A 115 -8.74 -10.34 -15.01
CA GLN A 115 -8.87 -11.74 -14.58
C GLN A 115 -9.43 -11.84 -13.15
N LYS A 116 -9.07 -10.90 -12.26
CA LYS A 116 -9.59 -10.80 -10.89
C LYS A 116 -11.11 -10.55 -10.83
N ALA A 117 -11.72 -9.97 -11.85
CA ALA A 117 -13.19 -9.90 -11.94
C ALA A 117 -13.85 -11.29 -11.93
N PHE A 118 -13.08 -12.35 -12.22
CA PHE A 118 -13.51 -13.75 -12.22
C PHE A 118 -12.91 -14.61 -11.08
N SER A 119 -11.95 -14.10 -10.28
CA SER A 119 -11.36 -14.83 -9.15
C SER A 119 -10.86 -13.91 -8.03
N GLU A 120 -11.01 -14.36 -6.78
CA GLU A 120 -10.61 -13.59 -5.59
C GLU A 120 -9.09 -13.30 -5.60
N VAL A 121 -8.72 -12.05 -5.32
CA VAL A 121 -7.32 -11.62 -5.27
C VAL A 121 -6.71 -12.09 -3.97
N THR A 122 -5.70 -12.96 -4.02
CA THR A 122 -4.83 -13.16 -2.85
C THR A 122 -4.07 -11.85 -2.59
N PRO A 123 -4.28 -11.18 -1.45
CA PRO A 123 -3.54 -9.98 -1.13
C PRO A 123 -2.05 -10.29 -1.01
N LEU A 124 -1.20 -9.35 -1.42
CA LEU A 124 0.26 -9.50 -1.30
C LEU A 124 0.75 -9.14 0.09
N ALA A 125 0.11 -8.16 0.72
CA ALA A 125 0.26 -7.90 2.14
C ALA A 125 -1.09 -8.18 2.79
N GLN A 126 -1.13 -9.16 3.68
CA GLN A 126 -2.26 -9.38 4.57
C GLN A 126 -1.75 -9.55 6.00
N CYS A 127 -2.33 -8.80 6.93
CA CYS A 127 -2.04 -8.96 8.34
C CYS A 127 -3.33 -8.89 9.13
N LYS A 128 -3.54 -9.86 10.03
CA LYS A 128 -4.60 -9.85 11.02
C LYS A 128 -3.99 -9.56 12.37
N GLN A 129 -4.47 -8.54 13.05
CA GLN A 129 -3.98 -8.18 14.37
C GLN A 129 -5.06 -7.52 15.22
N PHE A 130 -4.79 -7.49 16.52
CA PHE A 130 -5.63 -6.78 17.46
C PHE A 130 -5.04 -5.40 17.76
N ALA A 131 -5.86 -4.39 17.56
CA ALA A 131 -5.56 -3.00 17.88
C ALA A 131 -6.11 -2.70 19.28
N THR A 132 -5.21 -2.48 20.25
CA THR A 132 -5.55 -2.14 21.65
C THR A 132 -5.25 -0.69 22.03
N THR A 133 -4.57 0.05 21.16
CA THR A 133 -4.21 1.46 21.34
C THR A 133 -4.62 2.24 20.09
N PRO A 134 -4.93 3.53 20.20
CA PRO A 134 -5.08 4.36 19.01
C PRO A 134 -3.73 4.52 18.30
N SER A 135 -3.81 4.68 16.98
CA SER A 135 -2.75 5.06 16.06
C SER A 135 -1.69 4.00 15.82
N PHE A 136 -1.90 3.23 14.75
CA PHE A 136 -0.93 2.27 14.25
C PHE A 136 -0.33 2.73 12.95
N ARG A 137 0.95 2.39 12.76
CA ARG A 137 1.62 2.46 11.47
C ARG A 137 2.36 1.16 11.23
N GLN A 138 2.16 0.57 10.05
CA GLN A 138 2.80 -0.68 9.69
C GLN A 138 3.22 -0.69 8.23
N THR A 139 4.46 -1.11 7.98
CA THR A 139 5.03 -1.22 6.63
C THR A 139 5.27 -2.68 6.29
N PHE A 140 4.84 -3.09 5.11
CA PHE A 140 5.00 -4.42 4.56
C PHE A 140 5.84 -4.37 3.28
N PRO A 141 6.97 -5.10 3.20
CA PRO A 141 7.63 -5.32 1.93
C PRO A 141 6.78 -6.24 1.05
N THR A 142 6.69 -5.94 -0.25
CA THR A 142 5.93 -6.80 -1.18
C THR A 142 6.69 -8.06 -1.58
N GLY A 143 8.02 -8.05 -1.48
CA GLY A 143 8.88 -9.12 -2.00
C GLY A 143 8.92 -9.20 -3.54
N ILE A 144 8.22 -8.31 -4.25
CA ILE A 144 8.19 -8.26 -5.71
C ILE A 144 9.24 -7.28 -6.21
N ARG A 145 9.90 -7.63 -7.31
CA ARG A 145 10.77 -6.72 -8.08
C ARG A 145 10.09 -6.34 -9.38
N ILE A 146 9.89 -5.04 -9.61
CA ILE A 146 9.23 -4.50 -10.80
C ILE A 146 10.25 -3.73 -11.62
N LYS A 147 10.35 -4.02 -12.91
CA LYS A 147 11.30 -3.31 -13.77
C LYS A 147 10.87 -1.85 -13.98
N PRO A 148 11.81 -0.90 -14.15
CA PRO A 148 11.52 0.53 -14.41
C PRO A 148 10.88 0.85 -15.77
N ASP A 149 10.43 -0.18 -16.48
CA ASP A 149 9.84 -0.11 -17.80
C ASP A 149 8.65 -1.05 -17.98
N ALA A 150 8.18 -1.66 -16.89
CA ALA A 150 7.11 -2.66 -16.91
C ALA A 150 5.72 -2.06 -17.19
N GLY A 151 5.58 -0.73 -17.16
CA GLY A 151 4.35 -0.02 -17.45
C GLY A 151 3.42 0.13 -16.25
N LEU A 152 2.12 0.05 -16.52
CA LEU A 152 1.05 0.40 -15.59
C LEU A 152 0.75 -0.75 -14.62
N TYR A 153 0.58 -0.38 -13.35
CA TYR A 153 0.11 -1.23 -12.28
C TYR A 153 -1.07 -0.57 -11.58
N ILE A 154 -1.94 -1.41 -11.02
CA ILE A 154 -3.03 -1.01 -10.16
C ILE A 154 -2.68 -1.44 -8.74
N ILE A 155 -2.78 -0.50 -7.81
CA ILE A 155 -2.63 -0.74 -6.38
C ILE A 155 -4.01 -0.67 -5.77
N GLU A 156 -4.36 -1.70 -5.02
CA GLU A 156 -5.57 -1.80 -4.21
C GLU A 156 -5.18 -2.00 -2.76
N TRP A 157 -5.91 -1.34 -1.85
CA TRP A 157 -5.67 -1.46 -0.43
C TRP A 157 -6.98 -1.35 0.36
N SER A 158 -7.01 -2.00 1.52
CA SER A 158 -8.08 -1.86 2.50
C SER A 158 -7.60 -2.08 3.92
N ILE A 159 -8.31 -1.46 4.85
CA ILE A 159 -8.21 -1.62 6.29
C ILE A 159 -9.62 -1.96 6.76
N SER A 160 -9.79 -3.19 7.20
CA SER A 160 -11.11 -3.72 7.55
C SER A 160 -11.12 -4.18 9.00
N ARG A 161 -12.18 -3.86 9.71
CA ARG A 161 -12.49 -4.50 10.98
C ARG A 161 -13.21 -5.81 10.69
N THR A 162 -12.64 -6.94 11.09
CA THR A 162 -13.21 -8.28 10.88
C THR A 162 -14.04 -8.75 12.06
N GLU A 163 -14.97 -9.68 11.86
CA GLU A 163 -15.74 -10.28 12.95
C GLU A 163 -14.82 -11.07 13.92
N HIS A 164 -15.11 -11.01 15.22
CA HIS A 164 -14.45 -11.81 16.26
C HIS A 164 -15.26 -13.10 16.48
N ASP A 165 -14.70 -14.28 16.22
CA ASP A 165 -15.40 -15.57 16.17
C ASP A 165 -15.63 -16.24 17.53
N GLY A 166 -15.62 -15.47 18.62
CA GLY A 166 -15.57 -16.01 19.97
C GLY A 166 -16.88 -16.16 20.74
N THR A 167 -17.82 -15.21 20.70
CA THR A 167 -19.21 -15.35 21.22
C THR A 167 -20.09 -14.10 21.06
N ARG A 168 -21.30 -14.38 20.56
CA ARG A 168 -22.66 -13.77 20.64
C ARG A 168 -23.01 -12.33 20.31
N ASP A 169 -22.10 -11.41 20.02
CA ASP A 169 -22.50 -10.16 19.36
C ASP A 169 -21.76 -10.02 18.03
N ARG A 170 -22.49 -10.25 16.92
CA ARG A 170 -22.00 -9.92 15.57
C ARG A 170 -21.68 -8.43 15.54
N GLN A 171 -20.41 -8.09 15.62
CA GLN A 171 -19.97 -6.71 15.39
C GLN A 171 -19.90 -6.47 13.88
N PRO A 172 -20.69 -5.55 13.33
CA PRO A 172 -20.75 -5.34 11.88
C PRO A 172 -19.43 -4.84 11.30
N SER A 173 -19.20 -5.22 10.06
CA SER A 173 -18.01 -4.86 9.30
C SER A 173 -17.95 -3.38 8.98
N GLY A 174 -16.74 -2.84 8.96
CA GLY A 174 -16.42 -1.55 8.36
C GLY A 174 -15.08 -1.65 7.66
N SER A 175 -14.96 -1.03 6.50
CA SER A 175 -13.71 -1.02 5.72
C SER A 175 -13.46 0.36 5.14
N VAL A 176 -12.23 0.83 5.26
CA VAL A 176 -11.71 1.96 4.48
C VAL A 176 -10.73 1.41 3.46
N GLY A 177 -10.79 1.91 2.24
CA GLY A 177 -9.92 1.41 1.19
C GLY A 177 -9.79 2.37 0.03
N GLY A 178 -8.99 1.96 -0.94
CA GLY A 178 -8.76 2.74 -2.13
C GLY A 178 -8.09 1.93 -3.22
N ARG A 179 -8.17 2.49 -4.42
CA ARG A 179 -7.51 2.00 -5.61
C ARG A 179 -6.90 3.18 -6.34
N PHE A 180 -5.69 3.01 -6.85
CA PHE A 180 -5.05 3.97 -7.74
C PHE A 180 -4.12 3.26 -8.71
N GLU A 181 -3.71 3.99 -9.74
CA GLU A 181 -2.80 3.50 -10.76
C GLU A 181 -1.39 4.06 -10.54
N TRP A 182 -0.38 3.25 -10.78
CA TRP A 182 1.03 3.63 -10.71
C TRP A 182 1.73 3.18 -11.99
N ASN A 183 2.47 4.08 -12.61
CA ASN A 183 3.26 3.77 -13.79
C ASN A 183 4.72 3.59 -13.38
N SER A 184 5.26 2.40 -13.63
CA SER A 184 6.68 2.08 -13.38
C SER A 184 7.61 2.67 -14.44
N ASN A 185 7.10 3.28 -15.51
CA ASN A 185 7.91 3.90 -16.55
C ASN A 185 8.57 5.19 -16.05
N ASP A 186 9.80 5.07 -15.56
CA ASP A 186 10.66 6.19 -15.22
C ASP A 186 11.69 6.42 -16.33
N GLU A 187 11.45 7.42 -17.19
CA GLU A 187 12.32 7.69 -18.33
C GLU A 187 13.72 8.17 -17.91
N LYS A 188 13.85 8.84 -16.76
CA LYS A 188 15.17 9.23 -16.23
C LYS A 188 15.97 7.99 -15.85
N LEU A 189 15.32 7.04 -15.18
CA LEU A 189 15.94 5.77 -14.81
C LEU A 189 16.29 4.93 -16.03
N ARG A 190 15.39 4.85 -17.02
CA ARG A 190 15.64 4.17 -18.30
C ARG A 190 16.82 4.76 -19.05
N GLN A 191 16.95 6.08 -19.07
CA GLN A 191 18.09 6.76 -19.69
C GLN A 191 19.40 6.42 -18.97
N ALA A 192 19.41 6.37 -17.64
CA ALA A 192 20.56 5.92 -16.87
C ALA A 192 20.96 4.46 -17.18
N ILE A 193 19.99 3.54 -17.28
CA ILE A 193 20.25 2.14 -17.67
C ILE A 193 20.80 2.04 -19.10
N ARG A 194 20.25 2.81 -20.06
CA ARG A 194 20.70 2.81 -21.46
C ARG A 194 22.15 3.28 -21.58
N ILE A 195 22.50 4.38 -20.92
CA ILE A 195 23.88 4.90 -20.91
C ILE A 195 24.83 3.84 -20.35
N ALA A 196 24.46 3.21 -19.23
CA ALA A 196 25.29 2.19 -18.59
C ALA A 196 25.48 0.92 -19.42
N ASN A 197 24.52 0.54 -20.28
CA ASN A 197 24.65 -0.63 -21.14
C ASN A 197 25.37 -0.34 -22.47
N ALA A 198 25.55 0.93 -22.83
CA ALA A 198 26.28 1.35 -24.03
C ALA A 198 27.79 1.58 -23.79
N MET A 199 28.21 1.56 -22.51
CA MET A 199 29.60 1.60 -22.06
C MET A 199 30.10 0.18 -21.79
#